data_AF-A0A5B7ZMV0-F1
#
_entry.id   AF-A0A5B7ZMV0-F1
#
_cell.length_a   1.000
_cell.length_b   1.000
_cell.length_c   1.000
_cell.angle_alpha   90.00
_cell.angle_beta   90.00
_cell.angle_gamma   90.00
#
_symmetry.space_group_name_H-M   'P 1'
#
loop_
_entity.id
_entity.type
_entity.pdbx_description
1 polymer ?
#
loop_
_entity_poly.entity_id
_entity_poly.type
_entity_poly.pdbx_seq_one_letter_code
_entity_poly.pdbx_strand_id
1 'polypeptide(L)'
;MTMRALACMLLAALLGLAGCSSTVFQSLPSGASTDCDPAWPGRWQPVGSDASQPKDAVEIGADCRTATVKGETKPLHLTLVDTGKARYLQLHNDSGEPDCIGPGKSRCGAALLRYEREGDTIRIYDTDHAKIAAAIKDKQIDGYTERSGMRECPASSESEKIDEGKCTPGEVYRNYVAGDGKRIARLLRQHPEYFAREPLMILQRVPADAPVAPAPTPPPER
;
A
#
# COMPACT_ATOMS: atom_id res chain seq x y z
N MET A 1 0.48 5.54 43.95
CA MET A 1 1.40 6.16 42.96
C MET A 1 1.59 5.15 41.83
N THR A 2 0.65 5.17 40.90
CA THR A 2 0.80 5.64 39.49
C THR A 2 1.12 4.51 38.51
N MET A 3 0.18 3.56 38.41
CA MET A 3 0.06 2.55 37.36
C MET A 3 -0.48 3.12 36.02
N ARG A 4 -0.40 4.46 35.84
CA ARG A 4 -0.93 5.21 34.68
C ARG A 4 0.16 5.63 33.68
N ALA A 5 1.44 5.38 33.97
CA ALA A 5 2.56 5.83 33.14
C ALA A 5 3.07 4.79 32.13
N LEU A 6 2.71 3.50 32.28
CA LEU A 6 3.21 2.42 31.39
C LEU A 6 2.38 2.23 30.11
N ALA A 7 1.13 2.71 30.06
CA ALA A 7 0.28 2.51 28.87
C ALA A 7 0.59 3.49 27.72
N CYS A 8 1.18 4.65 28.00
CA CYS A 8 1.48 5.65 26.97
C CYS A 8 2.82 5.43 26.24
N MET A 9 3.73 4.59 26.77
CA MET A 9 5.01 4.30 26.08
C MET A 9 4.89 3.19 25.04
N LEU A 10 3.93 2.26 25.18
CA LEU A 10 3.74 1.19 24.19
C LEU A 10 3.19 1.72 22.84
N LEU A 11 2.44 2.82 22.87
CA LEU A 11 1.85 3.41 21.67
C LEU A 11 2.87 4.20 20.82
N ALA A 12 3.93 4.72 21.44
CA ALA A 12 4.99 5.46 20.74
C ALA A 12 5.99 4.52 20.02
N ALA A 13 6.15 3.27 20.48
CA ALA A 13 7.03 2.29 19.86
C ALA A 13 6.48 1.70 18.55
N LEU A 14 5.16 1.77 18.33
CA LEU A 14 4.53 1.40 17.06
C LEU A 14 4.60 2.51 16.00
N LEU A 15 5.08 3.71 16.36
CA LEU A 15 5.25 4.87 15.48
C LEU A 15 6.70 5.09 15.01
N GLY A 16 7.61 4.18 15.34
CA GLY A 16 8.96 4.13 14.76
C GLY A 16 8.93 3.43 13.40
N LEU A 17 8.61 4.19 12.35
CA LEU A 17 8.51 3.73 10.97
C LEU A 17 9.70 2.86 10.53
N ALA A 18 9.46 1.55 10.44
CA ALA A 18 10.16 0.69 9.51
C ALA A 18 10.00 1.30 8.11
N GLY A 19 11.12 1.57 7.42
CA GLY A 19 11.07 2.11 6.07
C GLY A 19 10.39 1.11 5.14
N CYS A 20 9.13 1.31 4.79
CA CYS A 20 8.48 0.51 3.76
C CYS A 20 9.21 0.72 2.43
N SER A 21 9.52 -0.38 1.74
CA SER A 21 9.95 -0.27 0.34
C SER A 21 8.85 0.43 -0.46
N SER A 22 9.24 1.21 -1.46
CA SER A 22 8.32 1.96 -2.30
C SER A 22 8.86 2.04 -3.73
N THR A 23 7.94 2.16 -4.69
CA THR A 23 8.31 2.41 -6.08
C THR A 23 7.36 3.42 -6.68
N VAL A 24 7.93 4.46 -7.28
CA VAL A 24 7.19 5.48 -8.01
C VAL A 24 7.58 5.45 -9.49
N PHE A 25 6.59 5.61 -10.36
CA PHE A 25 6.76 5.69 -11.81
C PHE A 25 6.63 7.15 -12.23
N GLN A 26 7.57 7.66 -13.04
CA GLN A 26 7.57 9.06 -13.47
C GLN A 26 6.25 9.51 -14.10
N SER A 27 5.49 8.60 -14.71
CA SER A 27 4.19 8.87 -15.29
C SER A 27 3.27 7.67 -15.12
N LEU A 28 1.96 7.92 -15.09
CA LEU A 28 0.96 6.87 -15.27
C LEU A 28 1.15 6.20 -16.64
N PRO A 29 0.96 4.87 -16.76
CA PRO A 29 0.98 4.22 -18.06
C PRO A 29 -0.10 4.80 -18.97
N SER A 30 0.15 4.90 -20.27
CA SER A 30 -0.88 5.32 -21.22
C SER A 30 -2.01 4.29 -21.27
N GLY A 31 -3.25 4.77 -21.12
CA GLY A 31 -4.47 3.98 -21.07
C GLY A 31 -5.69 4.86 -20.84
N ALA A 32 -6.87 4.27 -20.79
CA ALA A 32 -8.07 4.97 -20.34
C ALA A 32 -8.00 5.16 -18.83
N SER A 33 -8.16 6.40 -18.35
CA SER A 33 -8.14 6.72 -16.92
C SER A 33 -9.53 7.07 -16.40
N THR A 34 -9.83 6.65 -15.17
CA THR A 34 -11.03 7.07 -14.43
C THR A 34 -10.70 7.24 -12.96
N ASP A 35 -11.34 8.19 -12.29
CA ASP A 35 -11.20 8.40 -10.85
C ASP A 35 -12.27 7.64 -10.04
N CYS A 36 -13.14 6.88 -10.72
CA CYS A 36 -14.14 6.01 -10.12
C CYS A 36 -14.51 4.88 -11.09
N ASP A 37 -14.27 3.64 -10.71
CA ASP A 37 -14.89 2.48 -11.40
C ASP A 37 -16.32 2.36 -10.84
N PRO A 38 -17.37 2.39 -11.66
CA PRO A 38 -18.76 2.34 -11.21
C PRO A 38 -19.12 1.10 -10.37
N ALA A 39 -18.29 0.06 -10.40
CA ALA A 39 -18.45 -1.10 -9.55
C ALA A 39 -17.88 -0.90 -8.13
N TRP A 40 -17.10 0.13 -7.84
CA TRP A 40 -16.48 0.32 -6.53
C TRP A 40 -17.42 0.73 -5.40
N PRO A 41 -18.45 1.57 -5.63
CA PRO A 41 -19.37 1.94 -4.57
C PRO A 41 -19.93 0.73 -3.81
N GLY A 42 -20.07 0.91 -2.50
CA GLY A 42 -20.60 -0.07 -1.57
C GLY A 42 -19.55 -0.64 -0.61
N ARG A 43 -19.95 -1.70 0.08
CA ARG A 43 -19.20 -2.26 1.21
C ARG A 43 -18.35 -3.45 0.78
N TRP A 44 -17.09 -3.43 1.20
CA TRP A 44 -16.06 -4.41 0.87
C TRP A 44 -15.40 -4.93 2.14
N GLN A 45 -15.25 -6.24 2.21
CA GLN A 45 -14.62 -6.94 3.33
C GLN A 45 -13.23 -7.42 2.89
N PRO A 46 -12.14 -6.99 3.56
CA PRO A 46 -10.83 -7.57 3.31
C PRO A 46 -10.83 -9.07 3.65
N VAL A 47 -10.30 -9.87 2.72
CA VAL A 47 -10.11 -11.32 2.85
C VAL A 47 -8.62 -11.61 3.02
N GLY A 48 -8.24 -12.41 4.02
CA GLY A 48 -6.83 -12.73 4.30
C GLY A 48 -6.62 -13.72 5.44
N SER A 49 -5.41 -14.26 5.53
CA SER A 49 -5.04 -15.55 6.16
C SER A 49 -5.06 -15.63 7.68
N ASP A 50 -5.02 -14.52 8.40
CA ASP A 50 -5.11 -14.53 9.87
C ASP A 50 -6.56 -14.44 10.33
N ALA A 51 -7.15 -15.61 10.62
CA ALA A 51 -8.48 -15.74 11.22
C ALA A 51 -8.57 -15.13 12.64
N SER A 52 -7.43 -14.69 13.20
CA SER A 52 -7.31 -14.19 14.57
C SER A 52 -7.67 -12.70 14.73
N GLN A 53 -7.81 -11.93 13.64
CA GLN A 53 -8.28 -10.55 13.71
C GLN A 53 -9.34 -10.25 12.64
N PRO A 54 -10.57 -9.85 13.04
CA PRO A 54 -11.54 -9.35 12.08
C PRO A 54 -10.97 -8.09 11.42
N LYS A 55 -10.78 -8.14 10.10
CA LYS A 55 -10.43 -6.96 9.32
C LYS A 55 -11.68 -6.11 9.12
N ASP A 56 -11.55 -4.81 9.26
CA ASP A 56 -12.70 -3.91 9.15
C ASP A 56 -13.14 -3.76 7.69
N ALA A 57 -14.45 -3.79 7.49
CA ALA A 57 -15.01 -3.51 6.18
C ALA A 57 -14.71 -2.06 5.79
N VAL A 58 -14.49 -1.87 4.49
CA VAL A 58 -14.33 -0.56 3.85
C VAL A 58 -15.62 -0.27 3.09
N GLU A 59 -16.26 0.85 3.36
CA GLU A 59 -17.41 1.33 2.60
C GLU A 59 -17.00 2.48 1.71
N ILE A 60 -17.15 2.32 0.40
CA ILE A 60 -16.78 3.31 -0.61
C ILE A 60 -18.03 4.06 -1.03
N GLY A 61 -17.99 5.40 -0.95
CA GLY A 61 -19.09 6.27 -1.33
C GLY A 61 -19.50 6.12 -2.80
N ALA A 62 -20.74 6.48 -3.12
CA ALA A 62 -21.31 6.39 -4.47
C ALA A 62 -20.55 7.21 -5.53
N ASP A 63 -19.79 8.22 -5.09
CA ASP A 63 -18.97 9.09 -5.92
C ASP A 63 -17.48 8.68 -5.95
N CYS A 64 -17.09 7.59 -5.28
CA CYS A 64 -15.71 7.16 -5.04
C CYS A 64 -14.80 8.21 -4.38
N ARG A 65 -15.35 9.23 -3.71
CA ARG A 65 -14.56 10.31 -3.08
C ARG A 65 -14.32 10.11 -1.60
N THR A 66 -15.00 9.15 -0.98
CA THR A 66 -14.85 8.84 0.43
C THR A 66 -14.77 7.33 0.65
N ALA A 67 -14.00 6.95 1.67
CA ALA A 67 -13.97 5.60 2.20
C ALA A 67 -14.20 5.66 3.71
N THR A 68 -15.11 4.83 4.21
CA THR A 68 -15.39 4.68 5.64
C THR A 68 -14.85 3.35 6.14
N VAL A 69 -14.03 3.41 7.18
CA VAL A 69 -13.47 2.23 7.86
C VAL A 69 -13.66 2.44 9.36
N LYS A 70 -14.21 1.46 10.08
CA LYS A 70 -14.50 1.61 11.53
C LYS A 70 -15.39 2.81 11.89
N GLY A 71 -16.24 3.27 10.97
CA GLY A 71 -17.07 4.46 11.14
C GLY A 71 -16.30 5.78 10.99
N GLU A 72 -15.00 5.73 10.70
CA GLU A 72 -14.20 6.90 10.33
C GLU A 72 -14.20 7.05 8.81
N THR A 73 -14.74 8.18 8.33
CA THR A 73 -14.77 8.51 6.90
C THR A 73 -13.57 9.38 6.56
N LYS A 74 -12.82 8.97 5.53
CA LYS A 74 -11.70 9.72 4.97
C LYS A 74 -11.91 10.04 3.49
N PRO A 75 -11.31 11.12 2.98
CA PRO A 75 -11.20 11.33 1.55
C PRO A 75 -10.57 10.12 0.87
N LEU A 76 -11.11 9.75 -0.28
CA LEU A 76 -10.57 8.75 -1.18
C LEU A 76 -10.27 9.45 -2.50
N HIS A 77 -8.99 9.46 -2.85
CA HIS A 77 -8.54 9.97 -4.12
C HIS A 77 -7.80 8.85 -4.83
N LEU A 78 -8.35 8.41 -5.96
CA LEU A 78 -7.78 7.34 -6.75
C LEU A 78 -7.79 7.67 -8.22
N THR A 79 -6.87 7.05 -8.95
CA THR A 79 -6.92 7.01 -10.41
C THR A 79 -6.70 5.58 -10.85
N LEU A 80 -7.68 5.02 -11.55
CA LEU A 80 -7.58 3.74 -12.22
C LEU A 80 -7.13 4.00 -13.67
N VAL A 81 -6.18 3.20 -14.15
CA VAL A 81 -5.71 3.24 -15.53
C VAL A 81 -5.87 1.87 -16.17
N ASP A 82 -6.67 1.78 -17.23
CA ASP A 82 -6.82 0.59 -18.06
C ASP A 82 -5.98 0.70 -19.33
N THR A 83 -4.99 -0.17 -19.45
CA THR A 83 -4.10 -0.27 -20.63
C THR A 83 -4.63 -1.19 -21.73
N GLY A 84 -5.80 -1.80 -21.53
CA GLY A 84 -6.38 -2.86 -22.36
C GLY A 84 -5.78 -4.24 -22.14
N LYS A 85 -4.67 -4.35 -21.39
CA LYS A 85 -4.02 -5.63 -21.02
C LYS A 85 -3.97 -5.84 -19.52
N ALA A 86 -3.79 -4.77 -18.76
CA ALA A 86 -3.81 -4.75 -17.31
C ALA A 86 -4.40 -3.43 -16.83
N ARG A 87 -4.93 -3.45 -15.60
CA ARG A 87 -5.42 -2.27 -14.91
C ARG A 87 -4.49 -1.95 -13.75
N TYR A 88 -4.25 -0.66 -13.54
CA TYR A 88 -3.41 -0.13 -12.48
C TYR A 88 -4.19 0.88 -11.66
N LEU A 89 -3.87 0.98 -10.39
CA LEU A 89 -4.48 1.87 -9.42
C LEU A 89 -3.38 2.74 -8.82
N GLN A 90 -3.59 4.06 -8.83
CA GLN A 90 -2.89 4.99 -7.97
C GLN A 90 -3.84 5.40 -6.85
N LEU A 91 -3.41 5.26 -5.60
CA LEU A 91 -4.05 5.90 -4.45
C LEU A 91 -3.26 7.17 -4.16
N HIS A 92 -3.92 8.32 -4.22
CA HIS A 92 -3.28 9.60 -3.92
C HIS A 92 -3.24 9.80 -2.40
N ASN A 93 -2.20 10.47 -1.91
CA ASN A 93 -2.15 10.88 -0.52
C ASN A 93 -3.13 12.03 -0.24
N ASP A 94 -3.48 12.22 1.03
CA ASP A 94 -4.44 13.25 1.46
C ASP A 94 -3.94 14.68 1.17
N SER A 95 -2.62 14.88 0.99
CA SER A 95 -2.04 16.19 0.66
C SER A 95 -2.15 16.54 -0.83
N GLY A 96 -2.44 15.57 -1.70
CA GLY A 96 -2.42 15.73 -3.16
C GLY A 96 -1.01 15.97 -3.73
N GLU A 97 0.03 15.81 -2.91
CA GLU A 97 1.41 15.97 -3.37
C GLU A 97 1.89 14.66 -4.01
N PRO A 98 2.68 14.70 -5.09
CA PRO A 98 3.21 13.48 -5.68
C PRO A 98 4.22 12.81 -4.75
N ASP A 99 4.32 11.49 -4.83
CA ASP A 99 5.32 10.75 -4.05
C ASP A 99 6.70 10.97 -4.63
N CYS A 100 7.56 11.63 -3.84
CA CYS A 100 8.90 12.01 -4.26
C CYS A 100 9.99 11.27 -3.47
N ILE A 101 11.00 10.79 -4.20
CA ILE A 101 12.15 10.09 -3.64
C ILE A 101 13.48 10.74 -4.05
N GLY A 102 14.58 10.24 -3.45
CA GLY A 102 15.94 10.71 -3.73
C GLY A 102 16.30 12.04 -3.04
N PRO A 103 17.55 12.51 -3.23
CA PRO A 103 18.06 13.70 -2.58
C PRO A 103 17.15 14.91 -2.84
N GLY A 104 16.73 15.57 -1.75
CA GLY A 104 15.85 16.74 -1.81
C GLY A 104 14.47 16.48 -2.40
N LYS A 105 13.95 15.23 -2.40
CA LYS A 105 12.67 14.87 -3.02
C LYS A 105 12.60 15.24 -4.51
N SER A 106 13.72 15.12 -5.22
CA SER A 106 13.86 15.57 -6.61
C SER A 106 13.18 14.67 -7.66
N ARG A 107 12.75 13.47 -7.28
CA ARG A 107 12.20 12.47 -8.21
C ARG A 107 10.79 12.08 -7.81
N CYS A 108 9.81 12.73 -8.42
CA CYS A 108 8.40 12.54 -8.11
C CYS A 108 7.72 11.65 -9.15
N GLY A 109 6.78 10.82 -8.71
CA GLY A 109 6.03 9.93 -9.58
C GLY A 109 4.77 9.39 -8.93
N ALA A 110 4.08 8.51 -9.64
CA ALA A 110 2.92 7.79 -9.17
C ALA A 110 3.33 6.45 -8.55
N ALA A 111 2.91 6.20 -7.30
CA ALA A 111 2.90 4.85 -6.76
C ALA A 111 1.77 4.05 -7.43
N LEU A 112 2.13 2.96 -8.11
CA LEU A 112 1.17 2.13 -8.83
C LEU A 112 0.98 0.79 -8.11
N LEU A 113 -0.27 0.39 -8.03
CA LEU A 113 -0.70 -0.95 -7.66
C LEU A 113 -1.29 -1.62 -8.91
N ARG A 114 -1.07 -2.91 -9.08
CA ARG A 114 -1.77 -3.66 -10.12
C ARG A 114 -3.13 -4.07 -9.57
N TYR A 115 -4.16 -3.90 -10.40
CA TYR A 115 -5.55 -4.04 -10.02
C TYR A 115 -6.23 -5.09 -10.89
N GLU A 116 -6.92 -6.02 -10.24
CA GLU A 116 -7.80 -6.98 -10.91
C GLU A 116 -9.18 -6.95 -10.24
N ARG A 117 -10.23 -7.04 -11.06
CA ARG A 117 -11.60 -7.23 -10.60
C ARG A 117 -12.25 -8.37 -11.34
N GLU A 118 -12.81 -9.28 -10.57
CA GLU A 118 -13.57 -10.44 -11.03
C GLU A 118 -14.88 -10.48 -10.26
N GLY A 119 -15.97 -10.02 -10.90
CA GLY A 119 -17.27 -9.87 -10.24
C GLY A 119 -17.18 -9.02 -8.97
N ASP A 120 -17.44 -9.69 -7.85
CA ASP A 120 -17.47 -9.14 -6.49
C ASP A 120 -16.16 -9.31 -5.71
N THR A 121 -15.07 -9.64 -6.39
CA THR A 121 -13.73 -9.73 -5.80
C THR A 121 -12.81 -8.71 -6.46
N ILE A 122 -12.14 -7.89 -5.64
CA ILE A 122 -11.03 -7.03 -6.03
C ILE A 122 -9.74 -7.62 -5.50
N ARG A 123 -8.70 -7.68 -6.33
CA ARG A 123 -7.34 -8.06 -5.96
C ARG A 123 -6.39 -6.93 -6.30
N ILE A 124 -5.61 -6.52 -5.31
CA ILE A 124 -4.64 -5.44 -5.40
C ILE A 124 -3.26 -6.04 -5.14
N TYR A 125 -2.33 -5.78 -6.06
CA TYR A 125 -0.97 -6.30 -5.99
C TYR A 125 -0.01 -5.14 -5.85
N ASP A 126 0.90 -5.25 -4.88
CA ASP A 126 1.97 -4.28 -4.72
C ASP A 126 3.05 -4.49 -5.79
N THR A 127 3.91 -3.50 -5.93
CA THR A 127 5.09 -3.58 -6.76
C THR A 127 6.14 -4.52 -6.12
N ASP A 128 6.81 -5.34 -6.93
CA ASP A 128 7.99 -6.09 -6.49
C ASP A 128 9.21 -5.16 -6.46
N HIS A 129 9.36 -4.44 -5.35
CA HIS A 129 10.39 -3.41 -5.20
C HIS A 129 11.82 -3.95 -5.35
N ALA A 130 12.07 -5.18 -4.89
CA ALA A 130 13.38 -5.81 -4.99
C ALA A 130 13.73 -6.14 -6.45
N LYS A 131 12.77 -6.70 -7.19
CA LYS A 131 12.98 -7.00 -8.62
C LYS A 131 13.18 -5.71 -9.44
N ILE A 132 12.44 -4.65 -9.14
CA ILE A 132 12.64 -3.35 -9.80
C ILE A 132 14.01 -2.75 -9.46
N ALA A 133 14.42 -2.80 -8.19
CA ALA A 133 15.74 -2.34 -7.77
C ALA A 133 16.86 -3.10 -8.50
N ALA A 134 16.72 -4.42 -8.65
CA ALA A 134 17.63 -5.24 -9.43
C ALA A 134 17.66 -4.82 -10.91
N ALA A 135 16.49 -4.63 -11.54
CA ALA A 135 16.40 -4.23 -12.94
C ALA A 135 17.01 -2.83 -13.21
N ILE A 136 16.86 -1.89 -12.28
CA ILE A 136 17.52 -0.57 -12.34
C ILE A 136 19.03 -0.73 -12.20
N LYS A 137 19.50 -1.49 -11.20
CA LYS A 137 20.92 -1.76 -10.96
C LYS A 137 21.60 -2.40 -12.17
N ASP A 138 20.91 -3.35 -12.80
CA ASP A 138 21.38 -4.10 -13.98
C ASP A 138 21.19 -3.31 -15.29
N LYS A 139 20.72 -2.05 -15.22
CA LYS A 139 20.48 -1.14 -16.35
C LYS A 139 19.51 -1.70 -17.40
N GLN A 140 18.63 -2.60 -16.99
CA GLN A 140 17.56 -3.12 -17.84
C GLN A 140 16.42 -2.10 -18.02
N ILE A 141 16.23 -1.25 -17.01
CA ILE A 141 15.29 -0.13 -17.02
C ILE A 141 15.97 1.14 -16.54
N ASP A 142 15.55 2.29 -17.09
CA ASP A 142 16.04 3.58 -16.63
C ASP A 142 15.35 3.94 -15.31
N GLY A 143 16.14 4.29 -14.30
CA GLY A 143 15.61 4.61 -13.00
C GLY A 143 16.66 4.98 -11.98
N TYR A 144 16.24 5.04 -10.72
CA TYR A 144 17.09 5.32 -9.58
C TYR A 144 16.57 4.54 -8.37
N THR A 145 17.49 3.93 -7.64
CA THR A 145 17.20 3.26 -6.37
C THR A 145 17.99 3.93 -5.27
N GLU A 146 17.29 4.45 -4.27
CA GLU A 146 17.87 4.77 -2.97
C GLU A 146 17.81 3.51 -2.11
N ARG A 147 18.98 3.04 -1.69
CA ARG A 147 19.09 2.03 -0.64
C ARG A 147 19.09 2.75 0.69
N SER A 148 18.06 2.59 1.51
CA SER A 148 18.21 2.90 2.93
C SER A 148 18.84 1.66 3.58
N GLY A 149 20.04 1.82 4.14
CA GLY A 149 20.76 0.74 4.82
C GLY A 149 20.16 0.46 6.21
N MET A 150 18.85 0.21 6.28
CA MET A 150 18.19 -0.12 7.54
C MET A 150 18.41 -1.60 7.84
N ARG A 151 18.92 -1.91 9.03
CA ARG A 151 19.10 -3.31 9.47
C ARG A 151 17.78 -3.78 10.10
N GLU A 152 17.26 -4.91 9.65
CA GLU A 152 16.19 -5.64 10.34
C GLU A 152 16.80 -6.30 11.57
N CYS A 153 16.43 -5.81 12.75
CA CYS A 153 16.79 -6.44 14.00
C CYS A 153 15.59 -7.27 14.47
N PRO A 154 15.78 -8.53 14.92
CA PRO A 154 14.70 -9.26 15.58
C PRO A 154 14.22 -8.46 16.79
N ALA A 155 12.90 -8.40 17.01
CA ALA A 155 12.34 -7.76 18.19
C ALA A 155 12.89 -8.45 19.45
N SER A 156 13.86 -7.83 20.12
CA SER A 156 14.32 -8.31 21.42
C SER A 156 13.26 -7.97 22.46
N SER A 157 12.93 -8.93 23.32
CA SER A 157 12.19 -8.65 24.55
C SER A 157 12.91 -7.54 25.34
N GLU A 158 12.14 -6.73 26.08
CA GLU A 158 12.48 -5.41 26.66
C GLU A 158 13.77 -5.32 27.51
N SER A 159 14.53 -6.39 27.68
CA SER A 159 15.70 -6.47 28.55
C SER A 159 16.98 -7.01 27.90
N GLU A 160 16.97 -7.41 26.63
CA GLU A 160 18.21 -7.72 25.89
C GLU A 160 18.70 -6.51 25.09
N LYS A 161 19.94 -6.09 25.35
CA LYS A 161 20.64 -5.12 24.49
C LYS A 161 20.59 -5.64 23.05
N ILE A 162 20.17 -4.79 22.12
CA ILE A 162 20.21 -5.10 20.69
C ILE A 162 21.65 -5.49 20.34
N ASP A 163 21.86 -6.78 20.07
CA ASP A 163 23.13 -7.28 19.56
C ASP A 163 23.20 -6.87 18.09
N GLU A 164 23.96 -5.81 17.80
CA GLU A 164 24.13 -5.28 16.44
C GLU A 164 24.64 -6.34 15.45
N GLY A 165 25.25 -7.42 15.94
CA GLY A 165 25.70 -8.57 15.14
C GLY A 165 24.58 -9.52 14.70
N LYS A 166 23.36 -9.38 15.23
CA LYS A 166 22.18 -10.22 14.88
C LYS A 166 21.17 -9.52 13.97
N CYS A 167 21.38 -8.24 13.66
CA CYS A 167 20.51 -7.56 12.72
C CYS A 167 20.87 -7.95 11.28
N THR A 168 19.96 -8.61 10.57
CA THR A 168 20.09 -8.90 9.15
C THR A 168 19.80 -7.62 8.36
N PRO A 169 20.54 -7.29 7.29
CA PRO A 169 20.12 -6.21 6.39
C PRO A 169 18.78 -6.60 5.75
N GLY A 170 17.68 -5.97 6.17
CA GLY A 170 16.45 -5.96 5.38
C GLY A 170 16.63 -4.90 4.32
N GLU A 171 16.75 -5.29 3.05
CA GLU A 171 16.97 -4.30 2.00
C GLU A 171 15.66 -3.54 1.73
N VAL A 172 15.57 -2.33 2.27
CA VAL A 172 14.51 -1.39 1.95
C VAL A 172 14.87 -0.65 0.67
N TYR A 173 13.99 -0.75 -0.34
CA TYR A 173 14.18 -0.13 -1.64
C TYR A 173 13.24 1.06 -1.83
N ARG A 174 13.79 2.21 -2.20
CA ARG A 174 13.00 3.33 -2.72
C ARG A 174 13.37 3.53 -4.19
N ASN A 175 12.49 3.10 -5.08
CA ASN A 175 12.74 3.09 -6.52
C ASN A 175 11.98 4.20 -7.24
N TYR A 176 12.63 4.79 -8.23
CA TYR A 176 12.05 5.69 -9.21
C TYR A 176 12.27 5.08 -10.59
N VAL A 177 11.20 4.83 -11.32
CA VAL A 177 11.24 4.30 -12.68
C VAL A 177 10.99 5.46 -13.66
N ALA A 178 11.96 5.71 -14.54
CA ALA A 178 11.90 6.81 -15.50
C ALA A 178 11.16 6.40 -16.78
N GLY A 179 10.32 7.30 -17.30
CA GLY A 179 9.61 7.10 -18.56
C GLY A 179 8.32 7.89 -18.66
N ASP A 180 7.96 8.25 -19.89
CA ASP A 180 6.63 8.77 -20.21
C ASP A 180 5.58 7.64 -20.16
N GLY A 181 4.29 7.99 -20.25
CA GLY A 181 3.22 7.01 -20.16
C GLY A 181 3.29 5.88 -21.20
N LYS A 182 3.80 6.14 -22.42
CA LYS A 182 3.95 5.10 -23.45
C LYS A 182 5.07 4.13 -23.10
N ARG A 183 6.17 4.65 -22.57
CA ARG A 183 7.31 3.86 -22.11
C ARG A 183 6.93 3.01 -20.90
N ILE A 184 6.25 3.60 -19.91
CA ILE A 184 5.77 2.88 -18.73
C ILE A 184 4.75 1.80 -19.11
N ALA A 185 3.75 2.11 -19.95
CA ALA A 185 2.79 1.11 -20.41
C ALA A 185 3.46 -0.06 -21.15
N ARG A 186 4.47 0.23 -21.98
CA ARG A 186 5.25 -0.82 -22.66
C ARG A 186 6.01 -1.67 -21.65
N LEU A 187 6.68 -1.04 -20.69
CA LEU A 187 7.46 -1.71 -19.66
C LEU A 187 6.60 -2.68 -18.85
N LEU A 188 5.48 -2.20 -18.29
CA LEU A 188 4.63 -3.01 -17.43
C LEU A 188 3.95 -4.17 -18.18
N ARG A 189 3.74 -4.01 -19.49
CA ARG A 189 3.27 -5.10 -20.36
C ARG A 189 4.34 -6.17 -20.60
N GLN A 190 5.60 -5.77 -20.73
CA GLN A 190 6.73 -6.68 -20.96
C GLN A 190 7.18 -7.38 -19.68
N HIS A 191 6.97 -6.73 -18.53
CA HIS A 191 7.42 -7.19 -17.21
C HIS A 191 6.26 -7.25 -16.20
N PRO A 192 5.25 -8.11 -16.41
CA PRO A 192 4.18 -8.30 -15.42
C PRO A 192 4.72 -8.74 -14.05
N GLU A 193 5.89 -9.39 -14.01
CA GLU A 193 6.59 -9.81 -12.80
C GLU A 193 7.14 -8.67 -11.94
N TYR A 194 7.08 -7.42 -12.39
CA TYR A 194 7.39 -6.24 -11.55
C TYR A 194 6.30 -5.94 -10.52
N PHE A 195 5.20 -6.68 -10.52
CA PHE A 195 4.25 -6.74 -9.42
C PHE A 195 4.36 -8.06 -8.69
N ALA A 196 4.01 -8.04 -7.40
CA ALA A 196 3.94 -9.24 -6.59
C ALA A 196 2.99 -10.27 -7.21
N ARG A 197 3.34 -11.55 -7.07
CA ARG A 197 2.49 -12.67 -7.53
C ARG A 197 1.27 -12.85 -6.65
N GLU A 198 1.43 -12.62 -5.35
CA GLU A 198 0.36 -12.68 -4.37
C GLU A 198 -0.23 -11.28 -4.16
N PRO A 199 -1.56 -11.17 -4.01
CA PRO A 199 -2.19 -9.88 -3.77
C PRO A 199 -1.80 -9.36 -2.38
N LEU A 200 -1.44 -8.08 -2.31
CA LEU A 200 -1.30 -7.33 -1.07
C LEU A 200 -2.64 -7.31 -0.31
N MET A 201 -3.73 -7.19 -1.06
CA MET A 201 -5.08 -7.12 -0.50
C MET A 201 -6.08 -7.78 -1.44
N ILE A 202 -6.98 -8.57 -0.86
CA ILE A 202 -8.18 -9.07 -1.51
C ILE A 202 -9.37 -8.45 -0.81
N LEU A 203 -10.29 -7.87 -1.56
CA LEU A 203 -11.55 -7.32 -1.06
C LEU A 203 -12.71 -8.08 -1.68
N GLN A 204 -13.63 -8.55 -0.84
CA GLN A 204 -14.86 -9.22 -1.26
C GLN A 204 -16.06 -8.31 -1.00
N ARG A 205 -16.95 -8.15 -1.97
CA ARG A 205 -18.18 -7.37 -1.77
C ARG A 205 -19.02 -8.00 -0.67
N VAL A 206 -19.49 -7.16 0.23
CA VAL A 206 -20.51 -7.52 1.22
C VAL A 206 -21.89 -7.30 0.58
N PRO A 207 -22.77 -8.32 0.54
CA PRO A 207 -24.13 -8.15 0.06
C PRO A 207 -24.86 -7.04 0.82
N ALA A 208 -25.72 -6.27 0.14
CA ALA A 208 -26.44 -5.15 0.75
C ALA A 208 -27.30 -5.57 1.96
N ASP A 209 -27.80 -6.81 1.94
CA ASP A 209 -28.67 -7.36 2.99
C ASP A 209 -27.90 -8.01 4.14
N ALA A 210 -26.56 -7.98 4.11
CA ALA A 210 -25.75 -8.56 5.18
C ALA A 210 -25.80 -7.66 6.44
N PRO A 211 -26.03 -8.21 7.63
CA PRO A 211 -26.09 -7.43 8.86
C PRO A 211 -24.79 -6.65 9.08
N VAL A 212 -24.91 -5.37 9.41
CA VAL A 212 -23.79 -4.55 9.87
C VAL A 212 -23.36 -5.10 11.23
N ALA A 213 -22.11 -5.53 11.35
CA ALA A 213 -21.58 -5.99 12.63
C ALA A 213 -21.75 -4.86 13.66
N PRO A 214 -22.35 -5.11 14.83
CA PRO A 214 -22.54 -4.08 15.83
C PRO A 214 -21.19 -3.52 16.26
N ALA A 215 -21.14 -2.21 16.51
CA ALA A 215 -19.94 -1.56 17.04
C ALA A 215 -19.48 -2.27 18.33
N PRO A 216 -18.16 -2.43 18.56
CA PRO A 216 -17.67 -3.02 19.79
C PRO A 216 -18.18 -2.22 20.99
N THR A 217 -18.81 -2.92 21.93
CA THR A 217 -19.31 -2.32 23.17
C THR A 217 -18.13 -1.71 23.93
N PRO A 218 -18.21 -0.45 24.38
CA PRO A 218 -17.14 0.12 25.19
C PRO A 218 -16.93 -0.72 26.46
N PRO A 219 -15.69 -0.87 26.93
CA PRO A 219 -15.42 -1.61 28.16
C PRO A 219 -16.16 -0.96 29.35
N PRO A 220 -16.66 -1.76 30.31
CA PRO A 220 -17.37 -1.22 31.46
C PRO A 220 -16.47 -0.28 32.27
N GLU A 221 -16.97 0.91 32.58
CA GLU A 221 -16.31 1.84 33.51
C GLU A 221 -16.10 1.14 34.86
N ARG A 222 -14.86 1.13 35.35
CA ARG A 222 -14.49 0.70 36.70
C ARG A 222 -14.22 1.90 37.59
#